data_AF-A0A0S7EMA3-F1
#
_entry.id   AF-A0A0S7EMA3-F1
#
_cell.length_a   1.000
_cell.length_b   1.000
_cell.length_c   1.000
_cell.angle_alpha   90.00
_cell.angle_beta   90.00
_cell.angle_gamma   90.00
#
_symmetry.space_group_name_H-M   'P 1'
#
loop_
_entity.id
_entity.type
_entity.pdbx_description
1 polymer ?
#
loop_
_entity_poly.entity_id
_entity_poly.type
_entity_poly.pdbx_seq_one_letter_code
_entity_poly.pdbx_strand_id
1 'polypeptide(L)'
;MQLFILITLFGLSLTQHNPHFKHRRTTIVHLFEWRWSDIADECERFLAPKGFGGVQISPPNEHIVLDQPWQPWWQRYQPISYNLCSRSGSEEEFKDMIIRCNNVGVNIYVDAVIN
;
A
#
# COMPACT_ATOMS: atom_id res chain seq x y z
N MET A 1 13.57 34.86 -14.67
CA MET A 1 13.59 34.30 -13.30
C MET A 1 12.19 34.10 -12.74
N GLN A 2 11.32 35.12 -12.72
CA GLN A 2 9.92 34.98 -12.23
C GLN A 2 9.07 33.96 -13.01
N LEU A 3 9.17 33.92 -14.35
CA LEU A 3 8.42 32.95 -15.17
C LEU A 3 8.83 31.49 -14.88
N PHE A 4 10.13 31.26 -14.64
CA PHE A 4 10.65 29.93 -14.28
C PHE A 4 10.13 29.48 -12.91
N ILE A 5 10.08 30.38 -11.93
CA ILE A 5 9.51 30.11 -10.60
C ILE A 5 8.01 29.78 -10.70
N LEU A 6 7.27 30.49 -11.56
CA LEU A 6 5.85 30.25 -11.77
C LEU A 6 5.59 28.88 -12.44
N ILE A 7 6.40 28.51 -13.43
CA ILE A 7 6.31 27.21 -14.11
C ILE A 7 6.65 26.05 -13.16
N THR A 8 7.67 26.20 -12.31
CA THR A 8 8.03 25.16 -11.33
C THR A 8 6.96 25.00 -10.25
N LEU A 9 6.44 26.11 -9.70
CA LEU A 9 5.33 26.06 -8.73
C LEU A 9 4.07 25.41 -9.32
N PHE A 10 3.74 25.75 -10.56
CA PHE A 10 2.59 25.16 -11.26
C PHE A 10 2.80 23.66 -11.54
N GLY A 11 3.99 23.26 -11.99
CA GLY A 11 4.33 21.85 -12.20
C GLY A 11 4.23 21.01 -10.92
N LEU A 12 4.74 21.53 -9.79
CA LEU A 12 4.68 20.84 -8.49
C LEU A 12 3.23 20.64 -8.00
N SER A 13 2.36 21.62 -8.25
CA SER A 13 0.94 21.54 -7.85
C SER A 13 0.17 20.45 -8.61
N LEU A 14 0.58 20.12 -9.84
CA LEU A 14 -0.05 19.07 -10.64
C LEU A 14 0.44 17.66 -10.26
N THR A 15 1.67 17.52 -9.76
CA THR A 15 2.23 16.21 -9.41
C THR A 15 1.70 15.64 -8.11
N GLN A 16 1.13 16.46 -7.22
CA GLN A 16 0.72 16.03 -5.87
C GLN A 16 -0.39 14.96 -5.86
N HIS A 17 -1.19 14.86 -6.94
CA HIS A 17 -2.32 13.93 -7.03
C HIS A 17 -2.04 12.74 -7.98
N ASN A 18 -0.78 12.54 -8.38
CA ASN A 18 -0.42 11.43 -9.25
C ASN A 18 -0.42 10.12 -8.45
N PRO A 19 -1.21 9.10 -8.82
CA PRO A 19 -1.17 7.80 -8.15
C PRO A 19 0.11 7.01 -8.46
N HIS A 20 0.97 7.46 -9.37
CA HIS A 20 2.21 6.81 -9.78
C HIS A 20 2.05 5.46 -10.51
N PHE A 21 0.88 5.20 -11.11
CA PHE A 21 0.66 3.97 -11.87
C PHE A 21 1.61 3.82 -13.06
N LYS A 22 1.94 2.57 -13.41
CA LYS A 22 2.53 2.26 -14.72
C LYS A 22 1.50 2.52 -15.85
N HIS A 23 1.99 2.76 -17.07
CA HIS A 23 1.15 3.14 -18.20
C HIS A 23 -0.04 2.20 -18.42
N ARG A 24 -1.21 2.79 -18.73
CA ARG A 24 -2.48 2.10 -19.02
C ARG A 24 -3.11 1.35 -17.82
N ARG A 25 -2.78 1.73 -16.60
CA ARG A 25 -3.43 1.23 -15.37
C ARG A 25 -4.08 2.38 -14.61
N THR A 26 -5.26 2.17 -14.04
CA THR A 26 -6.08 3.26 -13.44
C THR A 26 -6.77 2.88 -12.13
N THR A 27 -6.68 1.62 -11.69
CA THR A 27 -7.47 1.10 -10.57
C THR A 27 -6.58 0.59 -9.44
N ILE A 28 -6.95 0.93 -8.20
CA ILE A 28 -6.41 0.33 -6.98
C ILE A 28 -7.46 -0.63 -6.43
N VAL A 29 -7.03 -1.80 -5.98
CA VAL A 29 -7.88 -2.74 -5.25
C VAL A 29 -7.52 -2.72 -3.77
N HIS A 30 -8.50 -2.75 -2.88
CA HIS A 30 -8.28 -2.93 -1.46
C HIS A 30 -8.34 -4.44 -1.13
N LEU A 31 -7.17 -5.04 -0.88
CA LEU A 31 -7.07 -6.45 -0.44
C LEU A 31 -7.15 -6.50 1.08
N PHE A 32 -8.36 -6.26 1.59
CA PHE A 32 -8.64 -6.10 3.00
C PHE A 32 -8.30 -7.36 3.81
N GLU A 33 -7.42 -7.20 4.82
CA GLU A 33 -6.94 -8.26 5.72
C GLU A 33 -6.12 -9.38 5.07
N TRP A 34 -5.64 -9.20 3.83
CA TRP A 34 -4.79 -10.20 3.19
C TRP A 34 -3.38 -10.23 3.81
N ARG A 35 -2.74 -11.40 3.75
CA ARG A 35 -1.32 -11.56 4.14
C ARG A 35 -0.40 -11.06 3.03
N TRP A 36 0.81 -10.67 3.40
CA TRP A 36 1.80 -10.13 2.44
C TRP A 36 2.14 -11.13 1.33
N SER A 37 2.31 -12.40 1.69
CA SER A 37 2.59 -13.49 0.73
C SER A 37 1.45 -13.69 -0.27
N ASP A 38 0.19 -13.66 0.19
CA ASP A 38 -0.97 -13.82 -0.68
C ASP A 38 -1.11 -12.63 -1.65
N ILE A 39 -0.80 -11.39 -1.20
CA ILE A 39 -0.79 -10.20 -2.06
C ILE A 39 0.33 -10.29 -3.10
N ALA A 40 1.51 -10.75 -2.71
CA ALA A 40 2.64 -10.92 -3.62
C ALA A 40 2.29 -11.88 -4.78
N ASP A 41 1.68 -13.02 -4.44
CA ASP A 41 1.22 -14.00 -5.43
C ASP A 41 0.09 -13.42 -6.30
N GLU A 42 -0.86 -12.69 -5.71
CA GLU A 42 -1.98 -12.06 -6.41
C GLU A 42 -1.50 -10.97 -7.41
N CYS A 43 -0.47 -10.20 -7.04
CA CYS A 43 0.18 -9.23 -7.91
C CYS A 43 0.67 -9.87 -9.22
N GLU A 44 1.35 -11.01 -9.11
CA GLU A 44 1.95 -11.71 -10.25
C GLU A 44 0.92 -12.49 -11.06
N ARG A 45 0.07 -13.28 -10.39
CA ARG A 45 -0.82 -14.22 -11.06
C ARG A 45 -2.10 -13.59 -11.63
N PHE A 46 -2.51 -12.42 -11.12
CA PHE A 46 -3.79 -11.81 -11.50
C PHE A 46 -3.72 -10.30 -11.74
N LEU A 47 -3.28 -9.50 -10.76
CA LEU A 47 -3.42 -8.05 -10.82
C LEU A 47 -2.63 -7.43 -11.98
N ALA A 48 -1.38 -7.85 -12.16
CA ALA A 48 -0.57 -7.38 -13.28
C ALA A 48 -1.15 -7.81 -14.65
N PRO A 49 -1.47 -9.11 -14.90
CA PRO A 49 -2.14 -9.54 -16.13
C PRO A 49 -3.47 -8.84 -16.42
N LYS A 50 -4.21 -8.43 -15.38
CA LYS A 50 -5.50 -7.74 -15.52
C LYS A 50 -5.42 -6.22 -15.52
N GLY A 51 -4.22 -5.64 -15.43
CA GLY A 51 -3.99 -4.20 -15.57
C GLY A 51 -4.34 -3.37 -14.34
N PHE A 52 -4.36 -3.97 -13.14
CA PHE A 52 -4.51 -3.22 -11.89
C PHE A 52 -3.25 -2.39 -11.59
N GLY A 53 -3.46 -1.13 -11.20
CA GLY A 53 -2.41 -0.14 -10.95
C GLY A 53 -1.74 -0.29 -9.59
N GLY A 54 -2.48 -0.79 -8.59
CA GLY A 54 -1.90 -1.12 -7.29
C GLY A 54 -2.89 -1.71 -6.30
N VAL A 55 -2.38 -1.91 -5.08
CA VAL A 55 -3.09 -2.51 -3.96
C VAL A 55 -3.06 -1.56 -2.77
N GLN A 56 -4.23 -1.27 -2.21
CA GLN A 56 -4.32 -0.74 -0.85
C GLN A 56 -4.27 -1.93 0.11
N ILE A 57 -3.38 -1.85 1.09
CA ILE A 57 -3.20 -2.85 2.14
C ILE A 57 -3.80 -2.38 3.45
N SER A 58 -4.13 -3.31 4.34
CA SER A 58 -4.45 -3.00 5.74
C SER A 58 -3.20 -2.51 6.51
N PRO A 59 -3.36 -1.84 7.68
CA PRO A 59 -2.24 -1.22 8.41
C PRO A 59 -1.09 -2.19 8.70
N PRO A 60 0.13 -1.95 8.19
CA PRO A 60 1.26 -2.88 8.31
C PRO A 60 2.01 -2.75 9.64
N ASN A 61 1.78 -1.65 10.38
CA ASN A 61 2.42 -1.40 11.66
C ASN A 61 1.83 -2.29 12.77
N GLU A 62 2.62 -2.46 13.83
CA GLU A 62 2.22 -3.16 15.04
C GLU A 62 0.97 -2.53 15.66
N HIS A 63 0.02 -3.37 16.01
CA HIS A 63 -1.28 -3.00 16.53
C HIS A 63 -1.65 -3.89 17.72
N ILE A 64 -2.63 -3.46 18.50
CA ILE A 64 -3.16 -4.26 19.61
C ILE A 64 -3.65 -5.63 19.14
N VAL A 65 -3.46 -6.64 19.99
CA VAL A 65 -4.05 -7.97 19.83
C VAL A 65 -5.21 -8.08 20.81
N LEU A 66 -6.40 -8.36 20.28
CA LEU A 66 -7.61 -8.50 21.08
C LEU A 66 -8.12 -9.92 21.03
N ASP A 67 -8.35 -10.50 22.20
CA ASP A 67 -8.93 -11.83 22.34
C ASP A 67 -10.45 -11.80 22.54
N GLN A 68 -11.03 -10.65 22.88
CA GLN A 68 -12.47 -10.47 23.12
C GLN A 68 -12.97 -9.11 22.58
N PRO A 69 -13.78 -9.07 21.51
CA PRO A 69 -14.10 -10.20 20.63
C PRO A 69 -12.83 -10.78 19.99
N TRP A 70 -12.87 -12.03 19.53
CA TRP A 70 -11.68 -12.69 18.99
C TRP A 70 -11.18 -12.00 17.72
N GLN A 71 -10.01 -11.35 17.80
CA GLN A 71 -9.21 -10.89 16.68
C GLN A 71 -9.99 -10.08 15.61
N PRO A 72 -10.78 -9.05 15.99
CA PRO A 72 -11.62 -8.28 15.08
C PRO A 72 -10.78 -7.41 14.14
N TRP A 73 -11.25 -7.18 12.91
CA TRP A 73 -10.52 -6.40 11.90
C TRP A 73 -10.08 -5.02 12.38
N TRP A 74 -10.92 -4.35 13.17
CA TRP A 74 -10.68 -2.98 13.63
C TRP A 74 -9.52 -2.85 14.63
N GLN A 75 -8.98 -3.96 15.15
CA GLN A 75 -7.82 -3.90 16.04
C GLN A 75 -6.59 -3.30 15.33
N ARG A 76 -6.49 -3.44 14.00
CA ARG A 76 -5.39 -2.88 13.19
C ARG A 76 -5.35 -1.35 13.19
N TYR A 77 -6.45 -0.72 13.57
CA TYR A 77 -6.58 0.74 13.67
C TYR A 77 -6.27 1.26 15.08
N GLN A 78 -5.64 0.44 15.93
CA GLN A 78 -5.14 0.82 17.25
C GLN A 78 -3.63 0.52 17.32
N PRO A 79 -2.78 1.43 16.80
CA PRO A 79 -1.32 1.25 16.74
C PRO A 79 -0.70 1.10 18.12
N ILE A 80 0.29 0.22 18.23
CA ILE A 80 1.18 0.14 19.40
C ILE A 80 2.53 0.79 19.08
N SER A 81 3.05 0.55 17.87
CA SER A 81 4.32 1.10 17.41
C SER A 81 4.34 1.19 15.89
N TYR A 82 5.45 1.69 15.32
CA TYR A 82 5.71 1.72 13.88
C TYR A 82 6.53 0.51 13.40
N ASN A 83 6.72 -0.51 14.24
CA ASN A 83 7.34 -1.76 13.79
C ASN A 83 6.47 -2.39 12.70
N LEU A 84 7.07 -2.83 11.60
CA LEU A 84 6.36 -3.44 10.47
C LEU A 84 6.09 -4.93 10.72
N CYS A 85 5.33 -5.20 11.78
CA CYS A 85 4.93 -6.54 12.19
C CYS A 85 3.44 -6.52 12.51
N SER A 86 2.64 -7.25 11.74
CA SER A 86 1.18 -7.29 11.90
C SER A 86 0.65 -8.70 11.66
N ARG A 87 -0.66 -8.90 11.81
CA ARG A 87 -1.32 -10.16 11.41
C ARG A 87 -1.02 -10.58 9.97
N SER A 88 -0.76 -9.64 9.07
CA SER A 88 -0.49 -9.94 7.66
C SER A 88 0.91 -10.54 7.40
N GLY A 89 1.83 -10.45 8.36
CA GLY A 89 3.19 -11.00 8.24
C GLY A 89 4.28 -10.10 8.80
N SER A 90 5.53 -10.58 8.71
CA SER A 90 6.75 -9.89 9.16
C SER A 90 7.20 -8.76 8.23
N GLU A 91 8.22 -8.02 8.66
CA GLU A 91 8.84 -6.98 7.83
C GLU A 91 9.54 -7.59 6.60
N GLU A 92 10.13 -8.79 6.70
CA GLU A 92 10.72 -9.47 5.54
C GLU A 92 9.65 -9.83 4.49
N GLU A 93 8.52 -10.38 4.92
CA GLU A 93 7.41 -10.71 4.03
C GLU A 93 6.79 -9.45 3.41
N PHE A 94 6.71 -8.36 4.17
CA PHE A 94 6.26 -7.06 3.67
C PHE A 94 7.19 -6.51 2.57
N LYS A 95 8.50 -6.59 2.78
CA LYS A 95 9.52 -6.20 1.78
C LYS A 95 9.42 -7.07 0.53
N ASP A 96 9.29 -8.39 0.68
CA ASP A 96 9.13 -9.32 -0.44
C ASP A 96 7.91 -8.97 -1.30
N MET A 97 6.75 -8.77 -0.66
CA MET A 97 5.52 -8.33 -1.34
C MET A 97 5.73 -7.04 -2.13
N ILE A 98 6.34 -6.01 -1.51
CA ILE A 98 6.62 -4.75 -2.20
C ILE A 98 7.51 -4.98 -3.42
N ILE A 99 8.58 -5.76 -3.29
CA ILE A 99 9.53 -6.02 -4.37
C ILE A 99 8.82 -6.75 -5.52
N ARG A 100 8.13 -7.85 -5.24
CA ARG A 100 7.44 -8.68 -6.24
C ARG A 100 6.35 -7.90 -6.97
N CYS A 101 5.48 -7.20 -6.23
CA CYS A 101 4.43 -6.37 -6.82
C CYS A 101 5.00 -5.24 -7.70
N ASN A 102 6.03 -4.52 -7.23
CA ASN A 102 6.64 -3.44 -8.02
C ASN A 102 7.33 -3.96 -9.29
N ASN A 103 7.97 -5.13 -9.24
CA ASN A 103 8.60 -5.76 -10.39
C ASN A 103 7.59 -6.07 -11.52
N VAL A 104 6.33 -6.37 -11.17
CA VAL A 104 5.23 -6.58 -12.14
C VAL A 104 4.38 -5.32 -12.35
N GLY A 105 4.82 -4.17 -11.86
CA GLY A 105 4.21 -2.86 -12.09
C GLY A 105 2.94 -2.57 -11.30
N VAL A 106 2.70 -3.31 -10.22
CA VAL A 106 1.59 -3.11 -9.27
C VAL A 106 2.13 -2.37 -8.04
N ASN A 107 1.67 -1.14 -7.82
CA ASN A 107 2.13 -0.33 -6.68
C ASN A 107 1.46 -0.78 -5.37
N ILE A 108 2.09 -0.49 -4.23
CA ILE A 108 1.53 -0.72 -2.90
C ILE A 108 1.19 0.63 -2.25
N TYR A 109 -0.01 0.76 -1.70
CA TYR A 109 -0.50 1.93 -0.96
C TYR A 109 -0.80 1.50 0.47
N VAL A 110 -0.06 2.08 1.42
CA VAL A 110 -0.18 1.78 2.85
C VAL A 110 -1.38 2.50 3.45
N ASP A 111 -2.21 1.79 4.20
CA ASP A 111 -3.16 2.40 5.13
C ASP A 111 -2.39 2.90 6.37
N ALA A 112 -2.23 4.22 6.47
CA ALA A 112 -1.43 4.88 7.50
C ALA A 112 -2.32 5.42 8.63
N VAL A 113 -2.24 4.80 9.81
CA VAL A 113 -3.00 5.19 11.00
C VAL A 113 -2.16 6.12 11.87
N ILE A 114 -2.33 7.43 11.69
CA ILE A 114 -1.44 8.47 12.25
C ILE A 114 -2.17 9.65 12.92
N ASN A 115 -3.48 9.53 13.18
CA ASN A 115 -4.27 10.58 13.86
C ASN A 115 -3.95 10.63 15.36
#